data_AF-A0A2D8ZS96-F1
#
_entry.id   AF-A0A2D8ZS96-F1
#
_cell.length_a   1.000
_cell.length_b   1.000
_cell.length_c   1.000
_cell.angle_alpha   90.00
_cell.angle_beta   90.00
_cell.angle_gamma   90.00
#
_symmetry.space_group_name_H-M   'P 1'
#
loop_
_entity.id
_entity.type
_entity.pdbx_description
1 polymer ?
#
loop_
_entity_poly.entity_id
_entity_poly.type
_entity_poly.pdbx_seq_one_letter_code
_entity_poly.pdbx_strand_id
1 'polypeptide(L)'
;GAYTTIRHELEAYSPELAQRPEVVALNKIDALLPEQVEEQLAKLKAVYDGEPLLISGVTRVGVKKALSEISRHLGLIAEEENAGEDADWTPL
;
A
#
# COMPACT_ATOMS: atom_id res chain seq x y z
N GLY A 1 -5.58 4.35 16.18
CA GLY A 1 -5.86 4.80 14.79
C GLY A 1 -6.66 3.74 14.05
N ALA A 2 -7.13 4.01 12.84
CA ALA A 2 -7.89 3.02 12.06
C ALA A 2 -7.11 1.70 11.86
N TYR A 3 -5.81 1.79 11.58
CA TYR A 3 -4.93 0.63 11.42
C TYR A 3 -4.86 -0.26 12.68
N THR A 4 -4.60 0.34 13.85
CA THR A 4 -4.47 -0.42 15.12
C THR A 4 -5.77 -1.11 15.50
N THR A 5 -6.92 -0.49 15.21
CA THR A 5 -8.24 -1.09 15.48
C THR A 5 -8.46 -2.32 14.60
N ILE A 6 -8.22 -2.21 13.30
CA ILE A 6 -8.34 -3.34 12.36
C ILE A 6 -7.37 -4.45 12.73
N ARG A 7 -6.14 -4.13 13.16
CA ARG A 7 -5.17 -5.14 13.57
C ARG A 7 -5.63 -5.93 14.80
N HIS A 8 -6.13 -5.25 15.84
CA HIS A 8 -6.69 -5.93 17.00
C HIS A 8 -7.92 -6.78 16.65
N GLU A 9 -8.79 -6.30 15.76
CA GLU A 9 -9.94 -7.08 15.28
C GLU A 9 -9.48 -8.32 14.50
N LEU A 10 -8.45 -8.20 13.68
CA LEU A 10 -7.87 -9.30 12.90
C LEU A 10 -7.24 -10.36 13.81
N GLU A 11 -6.48 -9.93 14.82
CA GLU A 11 -5.89 -10.80 15.84
C GLU A 11 -6.95 -11.54 16.65
N ALA A 12 -8.02 -10.85 17.04
CA ALA A 12 -9.15 -11.45 17.74
C ALA A 12 -9.94 -12.43 16.87
N TYR A 13 -10.00 -12.20 15.55
CA TYR A 13 -10.69 -13.06 14.60
C TYR A 13 -9.89 -14.32 14.27
N SER A 14 -8.61 -14.17 13.91
CA SER A 14 -7.73 -15.29 13.59
C SER A 14 -6.25 -14.92 13.77
N PRO A 15 -5.56 -15.52 14.75
CA PRO A 15 -4.13 -15.30 14.98
C PRO A 15 -3.25 -15.86 13.85
N GLU A 16 -3.76 -16.81 13.05
CA GLU A 16 -3.06 -17.31 11.87
C GLU A 16 -3.09 -16.29 10.73
N LEU A 17 -4.22 -15.59 10.56
CA LEU A 17 -4.35 -14.57 9.53
C LEU A 17 -3.51 -13.32 9.86
N ALA A 18 -3.40 -12.97 11.14
CA ALA A 18 -2.58 -11.87 11.62
C ALA A 18 -1.06 -12.09 11.44
N GLN A 19 -0.61 -13.34 11.26
CA GLN A 19 0.79 -13.67 11.00
C GLN A 19 1.16 -13.65 9.51
N ARG A 20 0.18 -13.52 8.61
CA ARG A 20 0.44 -13.48 7.18
C ARG A 20 1.09 -12.15 6.79
N PRO A 21 1.94 -12.14 5.73
CA PRO A 21 2.48 -10.90 5.20
C PRO A 21 1.34 -9.97 4.80
N GLU A 22 1.37 -8.75 5.31
CA GLU A 22 0.38 -7.71 5.02
C GLU A 22 0.98 -6.65 4.09
N VAL A 23 0.16 -6.12 3.20
CA VAL A 23 0.51 -4.97 2.35
C VAL A 23 -0.45 -3.85 2.70
N VAL A 24 0.05 -2.83 3.39
CA VAL A 24 -0.75 -1.69 3.85
C VAL A 24 -0.72 -0.57 2.81
N ALA A 25 -1.89 -0.07 2.43
CA ALA A 25 -2.02 1.03 1.48
C ALA A 25 -2.97 2.13 1.99
N LEU A 26 -2.52 3.38 1.89
CA LEU A 26 -3.36 4.56 2.07
C LEU A 26 -4.13 4.82 0.78
N ASN A 27 -5.43 4.58 0.81
CA ASN A 27 -6.32 4.76 -0.34
C ASN A 27 -6.92 6.18 -0.38
N LYS A 28 -7.31 6.61 -1.58
CA LYS A 28 -7.98 7.90 -1.89
C LYS A 28 -7.09 9.14 -1.73
N ILE A 29 -5.82 9.05 -2.12
CA ILE A 29 -4.92 10.21 -2.13
C ILE A 29 -5.41 11.36 -3.04
N ASP A 30 -6.30 11.08 -4.00
CA ASP A 30 -6.91 12.08 -4.88
C ASP A 30 -7.84 13.05 -4.16
N ALA A 31 -8.39 12.64 -3.02
CA ALA A 31 -9.30 13.46 -2.21
C ALA A 31 -8.58 14.30 -1.14
N LEU A 32 -7.26 14.18 -1.04
CA LEU A 32 -6.44 14.82 -0.02
C LEU A 32 -5.45 15.78 -0.67
N LEU A 33 -5.14 16.87 0.03
CA LEU A 33 -4.04 17.75 -0.33
C LEU A 33 -2.69 17.03 -0.08
N PRO A 34 -1.61 17.40 -0.80
CA PRO A 34 -0.29 16.77 -0.64
C PRO A 34 0.18 16.76 0.82
N GLU A 35 0.03 17.88 1.53
CA GLU A 35 0.41 18.02 2.94
C GLU A 35 -0.38 17.07 3.87
N GLN A 36 -1.66 16.83 3.55
CA GLN A 36 -2.50 15.91 4.31
C GLN A 36 -2.10 14.45 4.04
N VAL A 37 -1.71 14.12 2.81
CA VAL A 37 -1.18 12.79 2.48
C VAL A 37 0.09 12.52 3.26
N GLU A 38 1.01 13.48 3.32
CA GLU A 38 2.26 13.36 4.09
C GLU A 38 1.99 13.19 5.60
N GLU A 39 1.05 13.95 6.16
CA GLU A 39 0.69 13.83 7.58
C GLU A 39 0.10 12.45 7.89
N GLN A 40 -0.81 11.94 7.06
CA GLN A 40 -1.40 10.62 7.24
C GLN A 40 -0.36 9.51 7.03
N LEU A 41 0.54 9.66 6.07
CA LEU A 41 1.63 8.74 5.83
C LEU A 41 2.57 8.67 7.04
N ALA A 42 2.92 9.82 7.62
CA ALA A 42 3.76 9.88 8.83
C ALA A 42 3.09 9.19 10.02
N LYS A 43 1.78 9.42 10.22
CA LYS A 43 0.99 8.75 11.27
C LYS A 43 0.94 7.23 11.06
N LEU A 44 0.84 6.79 9.81
CA LEU A 44 0.78 5.36 9.47
C LEU A 44 2.14 4.69 9.64
N LYS A 45 3.24 5.33 9.20
CA LYS A 45 4.61 4.86 9.42
C LYS A 45 5.00 4.77 10.90
N ALA A 46 4.36 5.56 11.77
CA ALA A 46 4.61 5.47 13.21
C ALA A 46 4.02 4.22 13.87
N VAL A 47 3.06 3.55 13.22
CA VAL A 47 2.35 2.38 13.77
C VAL A 47 2.53 1.11 12.95
N TYR A 48 3.00 1.22 11.71
CA TYR A 48 3.24 0.11 10.79
C TYR A 48 4.73 0.02 10.49
N ASP A 49 5.31 -1.16 10.72
CA ASP A 49 6.75 -1.40 10.53
C ASP A 49 7.18 -1.50 9.05
N GLY A 50 6.23 -1.63 8.11
CA GLY A 50 6.51 -1.69 6.67
C GLY A 50 6.40 -0.33 5.96
N GLU A 51 6.64 -0.33 4.65
CA GLU A 51 6.44 0.86 3.84
C GLU A 51 4.99 0.94 3.33
N PRO A 52 4.17 1.92 3.77
CA PRO A 52 2.80 2.06 3.30
C PRO A 52 2.78 2.53 1.85
N LEU A 53 1.95 1.89 1.03
CA LEU A 53 1.74 2.32 -0.35
C LEU A 53 0.72 3.46 -0.42
N LEU A 54 0.92 4.38 -1.35
CA LEU A 54 -0.06 5.42 -1.67
C LEU A 54 -0.84 4.99 -2.90
N ILE A 55 -2.16 4.84 -2.78
CA ILE A 55 -3.00 4.42 -3.90
C ILE A 55 -4.22 5.34 -4.08
N SER A 56 -4.65 5.48 -5.32
CA SER A 56 -5.95 6.06 -5.66
C SER A 56 -6.66 5.14 -6.64
N GLY A 57 -7.78 4.57 -6.22
CA GLY A 57 -8.59 3.71 -7.08
C GLY A 57 -9.21 4.44 -8.28
N VAL A 58 -9.43 5.75 -8.16
CA VAL A 58 -10.05 6.57 -9.23
C VAL A 58 -9.03 6.94 -10.29
N THR A 59 -7.86 7.44 -9.88
CA THR A 59 -6.80 7.87 -10.81
C THR A 59 -5.90 6.70 -11.23
N ARG A 60 -6.05 5.53 -10.61
CA ARG A 60 -5.21 4.33 -10.74
C ARG A 60 -3.75 4.51 -10.30
N VAL A 61 -3.43 5.65 -9.69
CA VAL A 61 -2.10 5.92 -9.12
C VAL A 61 -1.79 4.87 -8.05
N GLY A 62 -0.57 4.33 -8.09
CA GLY A 62 -0.07 3.35 -7.11
C GLY A 62 -0.67 1.94 -7.19
N VAL A 63 -1.72 1.73 -7.99
CA VAL A 63 -2.37 0.41 -8.12
C VAL A 63 -1.44 -0.64 -8.72
N LYS A 64 -0.67 -0.27 -9.76
CA LYS A 64 0.34 -1.18 -10.35
C LYS A 64 1.41 -1.57 -9.33
N LYS A 65 1.88 -0.61 -8.52
CA LYS A 65 2.86 -0.87 -7.46
C LYS A 65 2.29 -1.83 -6.42
N ALA A 66 1.05 -1.62 -5.96
CA ALA A 66 0.38 -2.52 -5.04
C ALA A 66 0.21 -3.95 -5.59
N LEU A 67 -0.17 -4.09 -6.86
CA LEU A 67 -0.27 -5.41 -7.51
C LEU A 67 1.09 -6.10 -7.63
N SER A 68 2.16 -5.36 -7.92
CA SER A 68 3.52 -5.88 -7.96
C SER A 68 3.95 -6.38 -6.58
N GLU A 69 3.76 -5.59 -5.53
CA GLU A 69 4.06 -5.96 -4.14
C GLU A 69 3.33 -7.26 -3.73
N ILE A 70 2.03 -7.35 -4.02
CA ILE A 70 1.25 -8.57 -3.76
C ILE A 70 1.81 -9.76 -4.56
N SER A 71 2.10 -9.57 -5.84
CA SER A 71 2.63 -10.64 -6.70
C SER A 71 3.99 -11.13 -6.22
N ARG A 72 4.84 -10.24 -5.69
CA ARG A 72 6.12 -10.59 -5.05
C ARG A 72 5.89 -11.44 -3.79
N HIS A 73 4.97 -11.04 -2.91
CA HIS A 73 4.64 -11.83 -1.72
C HIS A 73 4.03 -13.20 -2.06
N LEU A 74 3.39 -13.34 -3.22
CA LEU A 74 2.87 -14.61 -3.73
C LEU A 74 3.91 -15.42 -4.52
N GLY A 75 5.11 -14.89 -4.76
CA GLY A 75 6.17 -15.55 -5.54
C GLY A 75 5.85 -15.69 -7.04
N LEU A 76 4.93 -14.88 -7.56
CA LEU A 76 4.51 -14.92 -8.98
C LEU A 76 5.47 -14.16 -9.91
N ILE A 77 6.26 -13.25 -9.36
CA ILE A 77 7.28 -12.47 -10.05
C ILE A 77 8.60 -12.56 -9.27
N ALA A 78 9.72 -12.67 -9.99
CA ALA A 78 11.04 -12.52 -9.40
C ALA A 78 11.25 -11.07 -8.94
N GLU A 79 12.14 -10.83 -7.97
CA GLU A 79 12.54 -9.48 -7.55
C GLU A 79 13.19 -8.73 -8.72
N GLU A 80 12.40 -8.08 -9.57
CA GLU A 80 12.89 -7.07 -10.50
C GLU A 80 12.97 -5.73 -9.77
N GLU A 81 14.18 -5.19 -9.67
CA GLU A 81 14.47 -3.85 -9.13
C GLU A 81 13.62 -2.79 -9.83
N ASN A 82 12.82 -2.07 -9.03
CA ASN A 82 12.25 -0.74 -9.28
C ASN A 82 12.31 -0.24 -10.74
N ALA A 83 11.30 -0.59 -11.55
CA ALA A 83 10.91 0.26 -12.68
C ALA A 83 10.14 1.46 -12.13
N GLY A 84 10.89 2.43 -11.61
CA GLY A 84 10.41 3.79 -11.42
C GLY A 84 10.00 4.41 -12.75
N GLU A 85 9.17 5.45 -12.61
CA GLU A 85 8.73 6.40 -13.62
C GLU A 85 7.46 6.02 -14.40
N ASP A 86 6.43 6.81 -14.10
CA ASP A 86 5.26 7.07 -14.93
C ASP A 86 5.71 7.52 -16.34
N ALA A 87 6.08 6.56 -17.18
CA ALA A 87 6.26 6.81 -18.60
C ALA A 87 4.88 6.90 -19.25
N ASP A 88 4.45 8.15 -19.47
CA ASP A 88 3.37 8.55 -20.36
C ASP A 88 3.53 7.83 -21.71
N TRP A 89 2.72 6.79 -21.92
CA TRP A 89 2.81 5.88 -23.05
C TRP A 89 2.00 6.45 -24.22
N THR A 90 2.70 6.98 -25.23
CA THR A 90 2.09 7.38 -26.51
C THR A 90 2.57 6.44 -27.62
N PRO A 91 1.70 5.58 -28.18
CA PRO A 91 2.07 4.80 -29.35
C PRO A 91 1.97 5.69 -30.61
N LEU A 92 3.02 5.64 -31.44
CA LEU A 92 2.95 6.00 -32.87
C LEU A 92 2.27 4.87 -33.66
#